data_AF-A0A8J3S5H0-F1
#
_entry.id   AF-A0A8J3S5H0-F1
#
_cell.length_a   1.000
_cell.length_b   1.000
_cell.length_c   1.000
_cell.angle_alpha   90.00
_cell.angle_beta   90.00
_cell.angle_gamma   90.00
#
_symmetry.space_group_name_H-M   'P 1'
#
loop_
_entity.id
_entity.type
_entity.pdbx_description
1 polymer ?
#
loop_
_entity_poly.entity_id
_entity_poly.type
_entity_poly.pdbx_seq_one_letter_code
_entity_poly.pdbx_strand_id
1 'polypeptide(L)'
;MAKAIEQPVPGVTVGHALLARSAGGPQPIDKIVHDGDTINIAADGNFGVRLLGVDAPEVSFELPRNSDFPDWPKSFTKISHPAWAQFLTDPFAPGLEPLPLRSALHSHLLGKLDASTAANHAAHGGPPTRALMDMITSDIAEQGLTPETFKLRLAFAHEILDRYGRLLCYVNREQRHRPRPAPYNERLLAHGHVMPYFIWPNVDPFARQHDRVAQAVPAPGSARKLAERGALGQARESVRQAREAGHGLWNPADPLRLHAFELRFLAGRRAPDRYVLDLSDSARELLHPQSYHRVPNPEDRLFVNAEHAPLWAEKGWSVPPL
;
A
#
# COMPACT_ATOMS: atom_id res chain seq x y z
N MET A 1 10.69 18.04 6.87
CA MET A 1 11.30 18.26 5.54
C MET A 1 10.24 18.84 4.63
N ALA A 2 10.58 19.85 3.81
CA ALA A 2 9.67 20.38 2.79
C ALA A 2 9.32 19.28 1.77
N LYS A 3 8.05 19.26 1.33
CA LYS A 3 7.52 18.28 0.38
C LYS A 3 7.40 18.92 -1.01
N ALA A 4 7.91 18.24 -2.02
CA ALA A 4 7.77 18.66 -3.41
C ALA A 4 6.35 18.44 -3.96
N ILE A 5 5.57 17.55 -3.35
CA ILE A 5 4.14 17.37 -3.64
C ILE A 5 3.41 17.24 -2.30
N GLU A 6 2.32 17.98 -2.15
CA GLU A 6 1.49 17.95 -0.96
C GLU A 6 0.00 18.12 -1.27
N GLN A 7 -0.81 17.89 -0.23
CA GLN A 7 -2.25 18.11 -0.25
C GLN A 7 -2.58 19.18 0.80
N PRO A 8 -2.54 20.48 0.44
CA PRO A 8 -2.76 21.57 1.40
C PRO A 8 -4.22 21.60 1.87
N VAL A 9 -5.15 21.14 1.01
CA VAL A 9 -6.56 20.93 1.34
C VAL A 9 -7.03 19.57 0.80
N PRO A 10 -7.96 18.88 1.47
CA PRO A 10 -8.42 17.56 1.03
C PRO A 10 -8.89 17.55 -0.43
N GLY A 11 -8.37 16.62 -1.23
CA GLY A 11 -8.73 16.44 -2.63
C GLY A 11 -7.92 17.28 -3.63
N VAL A 12 -7.13 18.26 -3.19
CA VAL A 12 -6.30 19.07 -4.09
C VAL A 12 -4.83 18.73 -3.88
N THR A 13 -4.16 18.26 -4.94
CA THR A 13 -2.72 17.95 -4.91
C THR A 13 -1.94 19.04 -5.62
N VAL A 14 -0.93 19.59 -4.96
CA VAL A 14 -0.09 20.69 -5.47
C VAL A 14 1.37 20.24 -5.52
N GLY A 15 2.07 20.55 -6.61
CA GLY A 15 3.49 20.32 -6.78
C GLY A 15 4.29 21.62 -6.71
N HIS A 16 5.46 21.57 -6.09
CA HIS A 16 6.39 22.68 -5.95
C HIS A 16 7.69 22.36 -6.68
N ALA A 17 8.17 23.31 -7.47
CA ALA A 17 9.27 23.09 -8.40
C ALA A 17 10.19 24.29 -8.50
N LEU A 18 11.48 24.00 -8.65
CA LEU A 18 12.51 24.95 -9.02
C LEU A 18 12.79 24.84 -10.53
N LEU A 19 13.40 25.88 -11.09
CA LEU A 19 13.97 25.82 -12.44
C LEU A 19 14.94 24.63 -12.56
N ALA A 20 14.95 23.93 -13.71
CA ALA A 20 15.87 22.82 -13.93
C ALA A 20 17.33 23.24 -13.67
N ARG A 21 18.14 22.31 -13.18
CA ARG A 21 19.52 22.57 -12.78
C ARG A 21 20.47 21.69 -13.58
N SER A 22 21.64 22.22 -13.94
CA SER A 22 22.79 21.42 -14.33
C SER A 22 23.94 21.64 -13.34
N ALA A 23 25.09 21.00 -13.55
CA ALA A 23 26.21 20.88 -12.61
C ALA A 23 26.78 22.20 -12.02
N GLY A 24 26.28 23.38 -12.40
CA GLY A 24 26.66 24.70 -11.87
C GLY A 24 25.51 25.61 -11.41
N GLY A 25 24.24 25.20 -11.47
CA GLY A 25 23.11 26.05 -11.07
C GLY A 25 21.86 25.92 -11.95
N PRO A 26 20.88 26.83 -11.78
CA PRO A 26 19.69 26.90 -12.63
C PRO A 26 20.06 27.03 -14.11
N GLN A 27 19.27 26.40 -14.98
CA GLN A 27 19.41 26.50 -16.42
C GLN A 27 18.77 27.79 -16.96
N PRO A 28 19.25 28.32 -18.10
CA PRO A 28 18.55 29.38 -18.84
C PRO A 28 17.14 28.95 -19.27
N ILE A 29 16.23 29.92 -19.40
CA ILE A 29 14.80 29.69 -19.72
C ILE A 29 14.62 28.95 -21.07
N ASP A 30 15.41 29.29 -22.08
CA ASP A 30 15.40 28.65 -23.42
C ASP A 30 15.90 27.20 -23.40
N LYS A 31 16.55 26.75 -22.31
CA LYS A 31 16.92 25.34 -22.08
C LYS A 31 15.91 24.62 -21.20
N ILE A 32 15.15 25.37 -20.40
CA ILE A 32 14.09 24.85 -19.53
C ILE A 32 12.84 24.56 -20.35
N VAL A 33 12.45 25.50 -21.20
CA VAL A 33 11.29 25.36 -22.10
C VAL A 33 11.73 24.52 -23.29
N HIS A 34 11.24 23.29 -23.37
CA HIS A 34 11.49 22.43 -24.53
C HIS A 34 10.63 22.89 -25.72
N ASP A 35 9.35 23.15 -25.47
CA ASP A 35 8.35 23.66 -26.40
C ASP A 35 7.21 24.35 -25.61
N GLY A 36 6.10 24.70 -26.28
CA GLY A 36 4.99 25.47 -25.68
C GLY A 36 4.18 24.74 -24.62
N ASP A 37 4.31 23.42 -24.49
CA ASP A 37 3.60 22.57 -23.54
C ASP A 37 4.53 21.74 -22.62
N THR A 38 5.85 21.82 -22.81
CA THR A 38 6.84 21.06 -22.03
C THR A 38 7.93 21.95 -21.43
N ILE A 39 8.10 21.86 -20.11
CA ILE A 39 9.21 22.48 -19.37
C ILE A 39 9.95 21.44 -18.53
N ASN A 40 11.25 21.63 -18.33
CA ASN A 40 12.08 20.85 -17.42
C ASN A 40 12.22 21.56 -16.07
N ILE A 41 12.00 20.84 -14.97
CA ILE A 41 12.07 21.37 -13.61
C ILE A 41 12.93 20.51 -12.70
N ALA A 42 13.37 21.09 -11.58
CA ALA A 42 13.89 20.37 -10.43
C ALA A 42 12.83 20.37 -9.32
N ALA A 43 12.77 19.32 -8.51
CA ALA A 43 11.84 19.26 -7.39
C ALA A 43 12.20 20.29 -6.31
N ASP A 44 11.20 21.00 -5.77
CA ASP A 44 11.39 21.85 -4.59
C ASP A 44 11.02 21.09 -3.31
N GLY A 45 12.01 20.44 -2.70
CA GLY A 45 11.82 19.57 -1.53
C GLY A 45 11.85 18.08 -1.88
N ASN A 46 11.27 17.26 -1.01
CA ASN A 46 11.34 15.80 -1.10
C ASN A 46 10.02 15.18 -1.58
N PHE A 47 10.10 14.10 -2.34
CA PHE A 47 8.94 13.27 -2.65
C PHE A 47 8.72 12.24 -1.55
N GLY A 48 7.47 12.05 -1.15
CA GLY A 48 7.08 10.84 -0.44
C GLY A 48 6.99 9.67 -1.41
N VAL A 49 7.42 8.49 -0.99
CA VAL A 49 7.30 7.25 -1.77
C VAL A 49 6.47 6.25 -0.99
N ARG A 50 5.48 5.62 -1.63
CA ARG A 50 4.75 4.48 -1.12
C ARG A 50 5.12 3.24 -1.94
N LEU A 51 5.61 2.23 -1.23
CA LEU A 51 5.89 0.92 -1.81
C LEU A 51 4.57 0.28 -2.28
N LEU A 52 4.46 -0.01 -3.58
CA LEU A 52 3.35 -0.74 -4.17
C LEU A 52 3.31 -2.20 -3.73
N GLY A 53 2.11 -2.78 -3.72
CA GLY A 53 1.88 -4.21 -3.47
C GLY A 53 2.01 -4.65 -2.01
N VAL A 54 2.33 -3.73 -1.09
CA VAL A 54 2.62 -4.04 0.32
C VAL A 54 1.82 -3.15 1.27
N ASP A 55 1.53 -3.67 2.46
CA ASP A 55 0.94 -2.93 3.57
C ASP A 55 1.59 -3.35 4.88
N ALA A 56 2.34 -2.42 5.50
CA ALA A 56 3.01 -2.66 6.77
C ALA A 56 2.04 -2.35 7.93
N PRO A 57 2.13 -3.08 9.07
CA PRO A 57 1.42 -2.70 10.29
C PRO A 57 1.70 -1.24 10.67
N GLU A 58 0.62 -0.49 10.91
CA GLU A 58 0.70 0.91 11.33
C GLU A 58 1.54 1.08 12.61
N VAL A 59 2.45 2.06 12.61
CA VAL A 59 3.19 2.50 13.81
C VAL A 59 2.40 3.53 14.61
N SER A 60 1.62 4.36 13.90
CA SER A 60 0.70 5.33 14.47
C SER A 60 -0.45 5.60 13.52
N PHE A 61 -1.60 5.98 14.08
CA PHE A 61 -2.76 6.43 13.32
C PHE A 61 -3.63 7.37 14.17
N GLU A 62 -4.64 7.99 13.59
CA GLU A 62 -5.60 8.80 14.34
C GLU A 62 -6.69 7.90 14.94
N LEU A 63 -7.00 8.11 16.23
CA LEU A 63 -8.15 7.48 16.87
C LEU A 63 -9.44 8.17 16.44
N PRO A 64 -10.56 7.44 16.35
CA PRO A 64 -11.85 8.06 16.08
C PRO A 64 -12.28 8.99 17.21
N ARG A 65 -13.16 9.93 16.88
CA ARG A 65 -13.87 10.72 17.89
C ARG A 65 -14.83 9.80 18.66
N ASN A 66 -14.83 9.92 19.98
CA ASN A 66 -15.78 9.24 20.86
C ASN A 66 -16.28 10.23 21.91
N SER A 67 -17.61 10.38 22.06
CA SER A 67 -18.21 11.23 23.10
C SER A 67 -17.91 10.75 24.52
N ASP A 68 -17.76 9.44 24.69
CA ASP A 68 -17.55 8.79 25.98
C ASP A 68 -16.06 8.81 26.38
N PHE A 69 -15.17 9.11 25.43
CA PHE A 69 -13.73 9.29 25.65
C PHE A 69 -13.23 10.62 25.05
N PRO A 70 -13.69 11.77 25.59
CA PRO A 70 -13.35 13.09 25.04
C PRO A 70 -11.86 13.44 25.12
N ASP A 71 -11.13 12.77 26.03
CA ASP A 71 -9.70 12.96 26.29
C ASP A 71 -8.79 12.11 25.39
N TRP A 72 -9.36 11.28 24.51
CA TRP A 72 -8.56 10.54 23.55
C TRP A 72 -7.75 11.51 22.66
N PRO A 73 -6.49 11.15 22.32
CA PRO A 73 -5.65 11.96 21.47
C PRO A 73 -6.34 12.36 20.16
N LYS A 74 -6.18 13.62 19.77
CA LYS A 74 -6.86 14.22 18.62
C LYS A 74 -6.05 14.22 17.33
N SER A 75 -4.87 13.59 17.35
CA SER A 75 -3.87 13.55 16.27
C SER A 75 -3.25 12.16 16.15
N PHE A 76 -2.36 11.98 15.17
CA PHE A 76 -1.62 10.73 14.98
C PHE A 76 -0.95 10.27 16.28
N THR A 77 -1.37 9.11 16.75
CA THR A 77 -0.98 8.53 18.04
C THR A 77 -0.40 7.15 17.80
N LYS A 78 0.74 6.84 18.45
CA LYS A 78 1.38 5.53 18.36
C LYS A 78 0.40 4.42 18.73
N ILE A 79 0.40 3.32 17.99
CA ILE A 79 -0.51 2.18 18.26
C ILE A 79 -0.28 1.57 19.65
N SER A 80 0.93 1.72 20.21
CA SER A 80 1.25 1.31 21.59
C SER A 80 0.61 2.18 22.69
N HIS A 81 -0.08 3.26 22.35
CA HIS A 81 -0.72 4.13 23.34
C HIS A 81 -1.95 3.41 23.96
N PRO A 82 -2.20 3.51 25.28
CA PRO A 82 -3.28 2.77 25.95
C PRO A 82 -4.68 2.96 25.35
N ALA A 83 -4.98 4.16 24.82
CA ALA A 83 -6.25 4.43 24.15
C ALA A 83 -6.53 3.51 22.95
N TRP A 84 -5.50 2.99 22.27
CA TRP A 84 -5.68 2.01 21.20
C TRP A 84 -6.15 0.66 21.72
N ALA A 85 -5.66 0.21 22.88
CA ALA A 85 -6.12 -1.03 23.50
C ALA A 85 -7.60 -0.91 23.90
N GLN A 86 -7.98 0.24 24.45
CA GLN A 86 -9.36 0.55 24.78
C GLN A 86 -10.26 0.55 23.53
N PHE A 87 -9.84 1.24 22.47
CA PHE A 87 -10.57 1.30 21.21
C PHE A 87 -10.71 -0.06 20.52
N LEU A 88 -9.64 -0.85 20.42
CA LEU A 88 -9.67 -2.14 19.72
C LEU A 88 -10.32 -3.27 20.53
N THR A 89 -10.57 -3.06 21.82
CA THR A 89 -11.40 -4.00 22.61
C THR A 89 -12.83 -4.03 22.09
N ASP A 90 -13.41 -2.86 21.78
CA ASP A 90 -14.73 -2.75 21.15
C ASP A 90 -14.81 -1.50 20.25
N PRO A 91 -14.42 -1.60 18.97
CA PRO A 91 -14.48 -0.49 18.03
C PRO A 91 -15.91 -0.20 17.54
N PHE A 92 -16.91 -0.90 18.08
CA PHE A 92 -18.34 -0.72 17.80
C PHE A 92 -19.12 -0.22 19.02
N ALA A 93 -18.41 0.11 20.10
CA ALA A 93 -19.00 0.68 21.30
C ALA A 93 -19.82 1.94 21.01
N PRO A 94 -20.85 2.23 21.83
CA PRO A 94 -21.56 3.50 21.81
C PRO A 94 -20.60 4.72 21.88
N GLY A 95 -21.08 5.87 21.41
CA GLY A 95 -20.33 7.13 21.41
C GLY A 95 -19.35 7.30 20.24
N LEU A 96 -19.02 6.23 19.51
CA LEU A 96 -18.29 6.31 18.25
C LEU A 96 -19.19 6.68 17.07
N GLU A 97 -18.64 7.38 16.07
CA GLU A 97 -19.35 7.60 14.81
C GLU A 97 -19.75 6.25 14.16
N PRO A 98 -20.92 6.17 13.50
CA PRO A 98 -21.38 4.93 12.89
C PRO A 98 -20.41 4.36 11.87
N LEU A 99 -20.17 3.05 11.92
CA LEU A 99 -19.40 2.31 10.92
C LEU A 99 -20.30 1.20 10.34
N PRO A 100 -20.97 1.45 9.21
CA PRO A 100 -21.92 0.49 8.64
C PRO A 100 -21.17 -0.69 8.01
N LEU A 101 -21.20 -1.84 8.68
CA LEU A 101 -20.64 -3.09 8.18
C LEU A 101 -21.71 -4.14 7.90
N ARG A 102 -21.52 -4.95 6.87
CA ARG A 102 -22.27 -6.19 6.65
C ARG A 102 -21.99 -7.15 7.80
N SER A 103 -23.00 -7.90 8.22
CA SER A 103 -22.93 -8.80 9.38
C SER A 103 -21.73 -9.75 9.34
N ALA A 104 -21.43 -10.34 8.16
CA ALA A 104 -20.30 -11.24 8.00
C ALA A 104 -18.94 -10.57 8.28
N LEU A 105 -18.73 -9.34 7.79
CA LEU A 105 -17.49 -8.60 8.06
C LEU A 105 -17.40 -8.18 9.53
N HIS A 106 -18.52 -7.75 10.11
CA HIS A 106 -18.60 -7.42 11.53
C HIS A 106 -18.19 -8.61 12.40
N SER A 107 -18.78 -9.79 12.18
CA SER A 107 -18.41 -11.02 12.88
C SER A 107 -16.96 -11.45 12.64
N HIS A 108 -16.46 -11.31 11.40
CA HIS A 108 -15.05 -11.59 11.09
C HIS A 108 -14.10 -10.72 11.92
N LEU A 109 -14.38 -9.42 12.03
CA LEU A 109 -13.54 -8.49 12.80
C LEU A 109 -13.62 -8.76 14.30
N LEU A 110 -14.81 -8.99 14.86
CA LEU A 110 -14.95 -9.34 16.28
C LEU A 110 -14.14 -10.57 16.67
N GLY A 111 -13.99 -11.55 15.77
CA GLY A 111 -13.14 -12.72 16.02
C GLY A 111 -11.63 -12.43 16.13
N LYS A 112 -11.18 -11.22 15.77
CA LYS A 112 -9.76 -10.80 15.75
C LYS A 112 -9.42 -9.81 16.87
N LEU A 113 -10.43 -9.16 17.45
CA LEU A 113 -10.32 -7.99 18.29
C LEU A 113 -10.44 -8.34 19.77
N ASP A 114 -9.48 -7.88 20.58
CA ASP A 114 -9.54 -7.85 22.03
C ASP A 114 -8.54 -6.82 22.59
N ALA A 115 -8.41 -6.76 23.92
CA ALA A 115 -7.53 -5.85 24.62
C ALA A 115 -6.03 -6.01 24.27
N SER A 116 -5.61 -7.15 23.72
CA SER A 116 -4.23 -7.42 23.30
C SER A 116 -3.97 -7.06 21.84
N THR A 117 -5.01 -6.87 21.02
CA THR A 117 -4.85 -6.61 19.58
C THR A 117 -3.99 -5.37 19.30
N ALA A 118 -4.14 -4.30 20.08
CA ALA A 118 -3.30 -3.10 19.94
C ALA A 118 -1.82 -3.38 20.23
N ALA A 119 -1.54 -4.16 21.28
CA ALA A 119 -0.17 -4.51 21.65
C ALA A 119 0.49 -5.42 20.60
N ASN A 120 -0.24 -6.43 20.09
CA ASN A 120 0.21 -7.29 18.99
C ASN A 120 0.51 -6.45 17.73
N HIS A 121 -0.42 -5.58 17.32
CA HIS A 121 -0.22 -4.72 16.16
C HIS A 121 1.00 -3.79 16.31
N ALA A 122 1.17 -3.19 17.49
CA ALA A 122 2.31 -2.32 17.78
C ALA A 122 3.64 -3.08 17.74
N ALA A 123 3.69 -4.30 18.28
CA ALA A 123 4.88 -5.15 18.24
C ALA A 123 5.31 -5.47 16.80
N HIS A 124 4.35 -5.65 15.89
CA HIS A 124 4.61 -5.90 14.47
C HIS A 124 4.87 -4.63 13.63
N GLY A 125 4.61 -3.41 14.12
CA GLY A 125 4.83 -2.16 13.38
C GLY A 125 6.29 -1.71 13.28
N GLY A 126 7.11 -2.05 14.27
CA GLY A 126 8.54 -1.70 14.29
C GLY A 126 9.43 -2.53 13.33
N PRO A 127 9.32 -3.87 13.32
CA PRO A 127 10.18 -4.74 12.52
C PRO A 127 10.29 -4.39 11.02
N PRO A 128 9.19 -4.04 10.30
CA PRO A 128 9.27 -3.75 8.87
C PRO A 128 10.04 -2.46 8.58
N THR A 129 9.92 -1.47 9.46
CA THR A 129 10.70 -0.22 9.39
C THR A 129 12.19 -0.53 9.53
N ARG A 130 12.57 -1.33 10.53
CA ARG A 130 13.97 -1.73 10.74
C ARG A 130 14.49 -2.55 9.56
N ALA A 131 13.72 -3.52 9.08
CA ALA A 131 14.11 -4.33 7.94
C ALA A 131 14.40 -3.50 6.68
N LEU A 132 13.55 -2.51 6.38
CA LEU A 132 13.80 -1.62 5.24
C LEU A 132 15.06 -0.76 5.43
N MET A 133 15.30 -0.25 6.64
CA MET A 133 16.53 0.47 6.97
C MET A 133 17.76 -0.42 6.75
N ASP A 134 17.74 -1.64 7.30
CA ASP A 134 18.85 -2.59 7.21
C ASP A 134 19.11 -2.99 5.75
N MET A 135 18.06 -3.23 4.95
CA MET A 135 18.19 -3.54 3.52
C MET A 135 18.86 -2.40 2.75
N ILE A 136 18.46 -1.15 2.99
CA ILE A 136 19.05 0.03 2.32
C ILE A 136 20.49 0.22 2.78
N THR A 137 20.78 0.14 4.08
CA THR A 137 22.12 0.27 4.63
C THR A 137 23.06 -0.82 4.09
N SER A 138 22.57 -2.06 3.99
CA SER A 138 23.30 -3.17 3.38
C SER A 138 23.58 -2.91 1.90
N ASP A 139 22.61 -2.41 1.14
CA ASP A 139 22.78 -2.12 -0.29
C ASP A 139 23.76 -0.96 -0.54
N ILE A 140 23.79 0.06 0.34
CA ILE A 140 24.80 1.13 0.33
C ILE A 140 26.20 0.53 0.51
N ALA A 141 26.36 -0.32 1.54
CA ALA A 141 27.65 -0.94 1.85
C ALA A 141 28.12 -1.91 0.75
N GLU A 142 27.23 -2.75 0.22
CA GLU A 142 27.54 -3.71 -0.85
C GLU A 142 28.00 -3.02 -2.13
N GLN A 143 27.46 -1.83 -2.42
CA GLN A 143 27.87 -1.03 -3.58
C GLN A 143 29.12 -0.17 -3.34
N GLY A 144 29.65 -0.15 -2.11
CA GLY A 144 30.76 0.73 -1.73
C GLY A 144 30.42 2.21 -1.87
N LEU A 145 29.15 2.58 -1.70
CA LEU A 145 28.66 3.96 -1.81
C LEU A 145 28.46 4.58 -0.42
N THR A 146 28.18 5.89 -0.42
CA THR A 146 27.77 6.64 0.77
C THR A 146 26.29 7.03 0.65
N PRO A 147 25.61 7.42 1.75
CA PRO A 147 24.24 7.93 1.67
C PRO A 147 24.05 9.09 0.67
N GLU A 148 25.08 9.90 0.45
CA GLU A 148 25.07 11.05 -0.47
C GLU A 148 25.20 10.64 -1.95
N THR A 149 25.80 9.48 -2.22
CA THR A 149 26.09 8.99 -3.58
C THR A 149 25.21 7.83 -4.01
N PHE A 150 24.61 7.14 -3.04
CA PHE A 150 23.64 6.08 -3.26
C PHE A 150 22.37 6.62 -3.92
N LYS A 151 21.85 5.88 -4.90
CA LYS A 151 20.66 6.27 -5.65
C LYS A 151 19.64 5.14 -5.61
N LEU A 152 18.38 5.53 -5.43
CA LEU A 152 17.25 4.63 -5.57
C LEU A 152 16.75 4.63 -7.01
N ARG A 153 16.41 3.45 -7.50
CA ARG A 153 15.68 3.24 -8.75
C ARG A 153 14.20 3.05 -8.42
N LEU A 154 13.35 3.90 -8.99
CA LEU A 154 11.90 3.85 -8.84
C LEU A 154 11.28 3.29 -10.12
N ALA A 155 10.55 2.18 -10.01
CA ALA A 155 9.78 1.61 -11.11
C ALA A 155 8.28 1.85 -10.88
N PHE A 156 7.67 2.63 -11.75
CA PHE A 156 6.25 2.99 -11.69
C PHE A 156 5.38 2.00 -12.46
N ALA A 157 4.12 1.85 -12.03
CA ALA A 157 3.10 1.11 -12.77
C ALA A 157 2.15 2.09 -13.48
N HIS A 158 0.87 1.77 -13.59
CA HIS A 158 -0.12 2.60 -14.28
C HIS A 158 -0.37 3.95 -13.58
N GLU A 159 -0.63 3.93 -12.28
CA GLU A 159 -0.80 5.15 -11.49
C GLU A 159 0.52 5.53 -10.81
N ILE A 160 0.92 6.79 -10.97
CA ILE A 160 2.23 7.28 -10.53
C ILE A 160 2.16 7.92 -9.13
N LEU A 161 1.03 8.55 -8.80
CA LEU A 161 0.82 9.27 -7.55
C LEU A 161 -0.44 8.76 -6.84
N ASP A 162 -0.38 8.68 -5.52
CA ASP A 162 -1.60 8.54 -4.72
C ASP A 162 -2.23 9.90 -4.39
N ARG A 163 -3.46 9.86 -3.86
CA ARG A 163 -4.21 11.06 -3.46
C ARG A 163 -3.55 11.93 -2.38
N TYR A 164 -2.45 11.46 -1.77
CA TYR A 164 -1.69 12.18 -0.75
C TYR A 164 -0.38 12.78 -1.31
N GLY A 165 -0.17 12.70 -2.63
CA GLY A 165 1.01 13.24 -3.28
C GLY A 165 2.25 12.35 -3.16
N ARG A 166 2.09 11.06 -2.83
CA ARG A 166 3.22 10.11 -2.76
C ARG A 166 3.36 9.37 -4.08
N LEU A 167 4.61 9.23 -4.52
CA LEU A 167 4.99 8.38 -5.64
C LEU A 167 4.69 6.90 -5.32
N LEU A 168 4.03 6.21 -6.24
CA LEU A 168 3.67 4.80 -6.14
C LEU A 168 4.65 3.97 -6.97
N CYS A 169 5.53 3.22 -6.32
CA CYS A 169 6.54 2.46 -7.06
C CYS A 169 7.04 1.19 -6.37
N TYR A 170 7.70 0.37 -7.19
CA TYR A 170 8.63 -0.65 -6.73
C TYR A 170 10.01 -0.01 -6.64
N VAL A 171 10.63 -0.10 -5.46
CA VAL A 171 11.87 0.60 -5.15
C VAL A 171 13.02 -0.39 -5.10
N ASN A 172 14.14 -0.05 -5.72
CA ASN A 172 15.35 -0.85 -5.68
C ASN A 172 16.58 0.07 -5.61
N ARG A 173 17.77 -0.49 -5.40
CA ARG A 173 19.03 0.23 -5.60
C ARG A 173 19.27 0.49 -7.08
N GLU A 174 19.76 1.67 -7.42
CA GLU A 174 20.28 1.94 -8.76
C GLU A 174 21.60 1.18 -8.94
N GLN A 175 21.78 0.51 -10.08
CA GLN A 175 23.04 -0.18 -10.39
C GLN A 175 23.15 -0.43 -11.89
N ARG A 176 24.38 -0.40 -12.39
CA ARG A 176 24.68 -0.68 -13.81
C ARG A 176 24.78 -2.17 -14.11
N HIS A 177 25.48 -2.93 -13.27
CA HIS A 177 25.68 -4.37 -13.44
C HIS A 177 24.42 -5.16 -13.09
N ARG A 178 24.23 -6.31 -13.75
CA ARG A 178 23.11 -7.24 -13.52
C ARG A 178 23.64 -8.60 -13.04
N PRO A 179 22.84 -9.42 -12.33
CA PRO A 179 21.44 -9.18 -11.94
C PRO A 179 21.28 -8.15 -10.81
N ARG A 180 20.12 -7.50 -10.76
CA ARG A 180 19.68 -6.70 -9.60
C ARG A 180 19.07 -7.63 -8.55
N PRO A 181 19.17 -7.31 -7.24
CA PRO A 181 18.32 -7.96 -6.25
C PRO A 181 16.85 -7.65 -6.55
N ALA A 182 15.94 -8.40 -5.93
CA ALA A 182 14.52 -8.07 -5.96
C ALA A 182 14.28 -6.65 -5.36
N PRO A 183 13.27 -5.90 -5.82
CA PRO A 183 12.86 -4.64 -5.18
C PRO A 183 12.60 -4.80 -3.69
N TYR A 184 12.79 -3.74 -2.89
CA TYR A 184 12.56 -3.76 -1.45
C TYR A 184 11.13 -4.21 -1.10
N ASN A 185 10.14 -3.85 -1.92
CA ASN A 185 8.75 -4.29 -1.77
C ASN A 185 8.66 -5.82 -1.70
N GLU A 186 9.31 -6.51 -2.65
CA GLU A 186 9.29 -7.97 -2.77
C GLU A 186 10.17 -8.63 -1.70
N ARG A 187 11.31 -8.02 -1.35
CA ARG A 187 12.16 -8.49 -0.24
C ARG A 187 11.40 -8.47 1.09
N LEU A 188 10.65 -7.40 1.36
CA LEU A 188 9.82 -7.30 2.56
C LEU A 188 8.71 -8.36 2.58
N LEU A 189 8.08 -8.64 1.43
CA LEU A 189 7.06 -9.70 1.31
C LEU A 189 7.67 -11.09 1.55
N ALA A 190 8.81 -11.40 0.91
CA ALA A 190 9.49 -12.68 1.03
C ALA A 190 9.95 -13.01 2.46
N HIS A 191 10.25 -11.99 3.27
CA HIS A 191 10.61 -12.16 4.68
C HIS A 191 9.43 -12.02 5.65
N GLY A 192 8.19 -11.88 5.14
CA GLY A 192 7.00 -11.77 5.96
C GLY A 192 6.99 -10.51 6.83
N HIS A 193 7.66 -9.42 6.42
CA HIS A 193 7.63 -8.15 7.15
C HIS A 193 6.40 -7.30 6.83
N VAL A 194 5.77 -7.51 5.68
CA VAL A 194 4.60 -6.73 5.24
C VAL A 194 3.53 -7.67 4.71
N MET A 195 2.28 -7.25 4.81
CA MET A 195 1.16 -7.97 4.19
C MET A 195 1.13 -7.68 2.69
N PRO A 196 0.73 -8.64 1.85
CA PRO A 196 0.39 -8.35 0.46
C PRO A 196 -0.82 -7.42 0.41
N TYR A 197 -0.73 -6.38 -0.41
CA TYR A 197 -1.83 -5.47 -0.69
C TYR A 197 -1.80 -5.06 -2.16
N PHE A 198 -2.09 -6.04 -3.01
CA PHE A 198 -2.07 -5.89 -4.46
C PHE A 198 -3.31 -5.11 -4.90
N ILE A 199 -3.10 -4.01 -5.62
CA ILE A 199 -4.17 -3.13 -6.09
C ILE A 199 -4.03 -2.97 -7.60
N TRP A 200 -5.03 -3.41 -8.33
CA TRP A 200 -5.12 -3.18 -9.77
C TRP A 200 -5.37 -1.67 -10.03
N PRO A 201 -4.73 -1.06 -11.04
CA PRO A 201 -3.90 -1.68 -12.09
C PRO A 201 -2.39 -1.73 -11.80
N ASN A 202 -1.95 -1.43 -10.58
CA ASN A 202 -0.53 -1.28 -10.20
C ASN A 202 0.13 -2.58 -9.71
N VAL A 203 -0.09 -3.69 -10.41
CA VAL A 203 0.40 -5.02 -9.99
C VAL A 203 1.69 -5.46 -10.67
N ASP A 204 2.09 -4.84 -11.78
CA ASP A 204 3.34 -5.16 -12.48
C ASP A 204 3.92 -3.88 -13.13
N PRO A 205 5.00 -3.28 -12.57
CA PRO A 205 5.64 -2.10 -13.14
C PRO A 205 6.63 -2.44 -14.26
N PHE A 206 6.92 -3.72 -14.48
CA PHE A 206 7.95 -4.20 -15.42
C PHE A 206 7.34 -4.69 -16.74
N ALA A 207 6.03 -4.96 -16.74
CA ALA A 207 5.25 -5.13 -17.96
C ALA A 207 5.09 -3.79 -18.70
N ARG A 208 5.05 -3.85 -20.03
CA ARG A 208 4.65 -2.70 -20.85
C ARG A 208 3.21 -2.34 -20.48
N GLN A 209 3.01 -1.14 -19.99
CA GLN A 209 1.69 -0.64 -19.66
C GLN A 209 0.86 -0.50 -20.94
N HIS A 210 -0.42 -0.84 -20.85
CA HIS A 210 -1.33 -0.69 -21.99
C HIS A 210 -1.58 0.80 -22.27
N ASP A 211 -1.85 1.14 -23.54
CA ASP A 211 -2.15 2.52 -23.94
C ASP A 211 -3.41 3.06 -23.25
N ARG A 212 -4.31 2.17 -22.79
CA ARG A 212 -5.50 2.49 -22.01
C ARG A 212 -5.66 1.52 -20.84
N VAL A 213 -5.94 2.05 -19.66
CA VAL A 213 -6.20 1.27 -18.42
C VAL A 213 -7.32 0.23 -18.62
N ALA A 214 -8.35 0.54 -19.41
CA ALA A 214 -9.44 -0.41 -19.75
C ALA A 214 -8.95 -1.69 -20.45
N GLN A 215 -7.83 -1.62 -21.19
CA GLN A 215 -7.25 -2.81 -21.84
C GLN A 215 -6.49 -3.70 -20.84
N ALA A 216 -6.06 -3.16 -19.70
CA ALA A 216 -5.41 -3.89 -18.62
C ALA A 216 -6.39 -4.70 -17.75
N VAL A 217 -7.71 -4.55 -17.97
CA VAL A 217 -8.72 -5.34 -17.25
C VAL A 217 -8.62 -6.80 -17.73
N PRO A 218 -8.38 -7.77 -16.82
CA PRO A 218 -8.29 -9.17 -17.20
C PRO A 218 -9.64 -9.68 -17.73
N ALA A 219 -9.59 -10.70 -18.59
CA ALA A 219 -10.82 -11.33 -19.07
C ALA A 219 -11.55 -12.04 -17.91
N PRO A 220 -12.89 -12.01 -17.85
CA PRO A 220 -13.65 -12.78 -16.86
C PRO A 220 -13.25 -14.26 -16.84
N GLY A 221 -12.98 -14.79 -15.65
CA GLY A 221 -12.54 -16.19 -15.45
C GLY A 221 -11.06 -16.44 -15.71
N SER A 222 -10.26 -15.39 -15.95
CA SER A 222 -8.80 -15.52 -16.13
C SER A 222 -7.98 -15.20 -14.88
N ALA A 223 -8.62 -15.07 -13.72
CA ALA A 223 -7.99 -14.65 -12.46
C ALA A 223 -6.78 -15.53 -12.09
N ARG A 224 -6.96 -16.86 -12.04
CA ARG A 224 -5.85 -17.80 -11.81
C ARG A 224 -4.68 -17.64 -12.79
N LYS A 225 -4.98 -17.43 -14.07
CA LYS A 225 -3.96 -17.22 -15.11
C LYS A 225 -3.19 -15.91 -14.88
N LEU A 226 -3.88 -14.84 -14.48
CA LEU A 226 -3.25 -13.59 -14.07
C LEU A 226 -2.35 -13.80 -12.86
N ALA A 227 -2.83 -14.60 -11.90
CA ALA A 227 -2.17 -14.86 -10.63
C ALA A 227 -0.85 -15.62 -10.75
N GLU A 228 -0.64 -16.38 -11.83
CA GLU A 228 0.57 -17.19 -12.08
C GLU A 228 1.61 -16.45 -12.95
N ARG A 229 1.35 -15.21 -13.37
CA ARG A 229 2.17 -14.48 -14.36
C ARG A 229 2.98 -13.35 -13.73
N GLY A 230 4.15 -13.10 -14.32
CA GLY A 230 4.92 -11.86 -14.13
C GLY A 230 5.29 -11.58 -12.68
N ALA A 231 5.40 -10.29 -12.34
CA ALA A 231 5.78 -9.84 -11.00
C ALA A 231 4.72 -10.22 -9.94
N LEU A 232 3.43 -10.16 -10.30
CA LEU A 232 2.35 -10.53 -9.38
C LEU A 232 2.46 -12.00 -8.94
N GLY A 233 2.68 -12.92 -9.88
CA GLY A 233 2.82 -14.34 -9.54
C GLY A 233 4.02 -14.64 -8.66
N GLN A 234 5.16 -13.98 -8.93
CA GLN A 234 6.36 -14.11 -8.10
C GLN A 234 6.16 -13.56 -6.69
N ALA A 235 5.53 -12.39 -6.56
CA ALA A 235 5.21 -11.80 -5.26
C ALA A 235 4.25 -12.69 -4.46
N ARG A 236 3.22 -13.25 -5.09
CA ARG A 236 2.29 -14.19 -4.44
C ARG A 236 2.98 -15.44 -3.92
N GLU A 237 3.83 -16.04 -4.74
CA GLU A 237 4.58 -17.23 -4.34
C GLU A 237 5.52 -16.91 -3.17
N SER A 238 6.18 -15.75 -3.20
CA SER A 238 7.06 -15.33 -2.11
C SER A 238 6.32 -15.15 -0.79
N VAL A 239 5.10 -14.59 -0.82
CA VAL A 239 4.26 -14.46 0.37
C VAL A 239 3.76 -15.82 0.86
N ARG A 240 3.34 -16.70 -0.06
CA ARG A 240 2.93 -18.07 0.28
C ARG A 240 4.05 -18.80 1.04
N GLN A 241 5.28 -18.73 0.53
CA GLN A 241 6.45 -19.33 1.17
C GLN A 241 6.73 -18.71 2.53
N ALA A 242 6.69 -17.38 2.67
CA ALA A 242 6.87 -16.70 3.95
C ALA A 242 5.79 -17.10 4.98
N ARG A 243 4.54 -17.26 4.53
CA ARG A 243 3.42 -17.69 5.36
C ARG A 243 3.57 -19.13 5.82
N GLU A 244 3.89 -20.04 4.91
CA GLU A 244 4.10 -21.46 5.21
C GLU A 244 5.32 -21.69 6.12
N ALA A 245 6.36 -20.86 5.99
CA ALA A 245 7.53 -20.87 6.86
C ALA A 245 7.32 -20.15 8.21
N GLY A 246 6.17 -19.51 8.43
CA GLY A 246 5.86 -18.79 9.67
C GLY A 246 6.75 -17.56 9.92
N HIS A 247 7.16 -16.85 8.87
CA HIS A 247 8.05 -15.70 9.00
C HIS A 247 7.31 -14.41 9.39
N GLY A 248 7.90 -13.65 10.31
CA GLY A 248 7.45 -12.29 10.66
C GLY A 248 5.98 -12.24 11.08
N LEU A 249 5.15 -11.57 10.28
CA LEU A 249 3.71 -11.41 10.50
C LEU A 249 2.94 -12.75 10.51
N TRP A 250 3.55 -13.82 10.00
CA TRP A 250 2.95 -15.15 9.90
C TRP A 250 3.38 -16.11 10.99
N ASN A 251 4.15 -15.66 11.99
CA ASN A 251 4.62 -16.50 13.08
C ASN A 251 3.44 -17.20 13.77
N PRO A 252 3.36 -18.55 13.79
CA PRO A 252 2.22 -19.25 14.37
C PRO A 252 2.06 -19.02 15.88
N ALA A 253 3.12 -18.65 16.59
CA ALA A 253 3.07 -18.33 18.01
C ALA A 253 2.55 -16.91 18.29
N ASP A 254 2.72 -15.98 17.35
CA ASP A 254 2.33 -14.57 17.47
C ASP A 254 2.11 -13.97 16.08
N PRO A 255 1.01 -14.33 15.39
CA PRO A 255 0.73 -13.80 14.07
C PRO A 255 0.14 -12.38 14.20
N LEU A 256 0.28 -11.58 13.14
CA LEU A 256 -0.42 -10.29 13.09
C LEU A 256 -1.94 -10.53 13.12
N ARG A 257 -2.61 -10.00 14.14
CA ARG A 257 -4.04 -10.24 14.35
C ARG A 257 -4.93 -9.33 13.50
N LEU A 258 -4.58 -8.06 13.35
CA LEU A 258 -5.37 -7.07 12.62
C LEU A 258 -4.53 -6.49 11.49
N HIS A 259 -5.06 -6.49 10.26
CA HIS A 259 -4.32 -5.92 9.14
C HIS A 259 -4.30 -4.38 9.23
N ALA A 260 -3.27 -3.74 8.68
CA ALA A 260 -3.15 -2.28 8.72
C ALA A 260 -4.33 -1.57 8.03
N PHE A 261 -4.78 -2.04 6.86
CA PHE A 261 -5.98 -1.47 6.23
C PHE A 261 -7.25 -1.66 7.08
N GLU A 262 -7.35 -2.74 7.86
CA GLU A 262 -8.47 -2.98 8.78
C GLU A 262 -8.45 -1.98 9.94
N LEU A 263 -7.29 -1.78 10.57
CA LEU A 263 -7.10 -0.76 11.59
C LEU A 263 -7.47 0.63 11.07
N ARG A 264 -7.01 0.99 9.86
CA ARG A 264 -7.29 2.28 9.23
C ARG A 264 -8.78 2.52 9.01
N PHE A 265 -9.52 1.52 8.55
CA PHE A 265 -10.94 1.68 8.24
C PHE A 265 -11.80 1.67 9.51
N LEU A 266 -11.40 0.89 10.53
CA LEU A 266 -12.02 0.88 11.86
C LEU A 266 -11.86 2.23 12.56
N ALA A 267 -10.65 2.79 12.53
CA ALA A 267 -10.34 4.06 13.18
C ALA A 267 -10.83 5.27 12.37
N GLY A 268 -10.74 5.21 11.04
CA GLY A 268 -11.25 6.25 10.14
C GLY A 268 -12.76 6.21 9.91
N ARG A 269 -13.49 5.32 10.60
CA ARG A 269 -14.95 5.16 10.54
C ARG A 269 -15.49 5.08 9.12
N ARG A 270 -14.77 4.34 8.26
CA ARG A 270 -15.11 4.18 6.85
C ARG A 270 -15.10 2.71 6.49
N ALA A 271 -16.17 2.18 5.91
CA ALA A 271 -16.16 0.81 5.41
C ALA A 271 -15.14 0.66 4.25
N PRO A 272 -14.54 -0.53 4.05
CA PRO A 272 -13.72 -0.75 2.86
C PRO A 272 -14.56 -0.56 1.59
N ASP A 273 -13.97 0.04 0.56
CA ASP A 273 -14.62 0.45 -0.69
C ASP A 273 -13.99 -0.19 -1.94
N ARG A 274 -12.94 -0.98 -1.77
CA ARG A 274 -12.26 -1.68 -2.87
C ARG A 274 -12.81 -3.08 -3.05
N TYR A 275 -13.30 -3.36 -4.24
CA TYR A 275 -13.71 -4.70 -4.64
C TYR A 275 -12.52 -5.66 -4.58
N VAL A 276 -12.81 -6.96 -4.51
CA VAL A 276 -11.76 -7.99 -4.46
C VAL A 276 -11.98 -9.02 -5.55
N LEU A 277 -10.96 -9.24 -6.38
CA LEU A 277 -10.86 -10.42 -7.21
C LEU A 277 -10.13 -11.52 -6.42
N ASP A 278 -10.74 -12.70 -6.32
CA ASP A 278 -10.07 -13.90 -5.84
C ASP A 278 -9.16 -14.48 -6.93
N LEU A 279 -7.85 -14.40 -6.71
CA LEU A 279 -6.82 -14.87 -7.63
C LEU A 279 -6.61 -16.40 -7.57
N SER A 280 -7.18 -17.09 -6.59
CA SER A 280 -7.11 -18.55 -6.47
C SER A 280 -8.19 -19.27 -7.29
N ASP A 281 -9.25 -18.54 -7.66
CA ASP A 281 -10.41 -19.07 -8.39
C ASP A 281 -10.39 -18.65 -9.89
N SER A 282 -11.33 -19.18 -10.66
CA SER A 282 -11.67 -18.80 -12.04
C SER A 282 -13.09 -18.24 -12.13
N ALA A 283 -13.66 -17.77 -11.01
CA ALA A 283 -14.92 -17.06 -11.01
C ALA A 283 -14.89 -15.82 -11.92
N ARG A 284 -16.09 -15.39 -12.31
CA ARG A 284 -16.33 -14.23 -13.17
C ARG A 284 -16.93 -13.06 -12.40
N GLU A 285 -16.74 -13.03 -11.08
CA GLU A 285 -17.25 -12.00 -10.19
C GLU A 285 -16.13 -11.23 -9.48
N LEU A 286 -16.36 -9.94 -9.26
CA LEU A 286 -15.71 -9.19 -8.21
C LEU A 286 -16.48 -9.38 -6.92
N LEU A 287 -15.78 -9.66 -5.82
CA LEU A 287 -16.37 -9.67 -4.50
C LEU A 287 -16.61 -8.24 -4.02
N HIS A 288 -17.72 -8.06 -3.32
CA HIS A 288 -18.04 -6.81 -2.63
C HIS A 288 -16.88 -6.39 -1.70
N PRO A 289 -16.59 -5.09 -1.52
CA PRO A 289 -15.46 -4.66 -0.70
C PRO A 289 -15.44 -5.21 0.73
N GLN A 290 -16.62 -5.37 1.33
CA GLN A 290 -16.76 -5.94 2.67
C GLN A 290 -16.68 -7.48 2.72
N SER A 291 -16.38 -8.13 1.59
CA SER A 291 -16.29 -9.59 1.45
C SER A 291 -14.85 -10.08 1.24
N TYR A 292 -13.83 -9.22 1.39
CA TYR A 292 -12.42 -9.60 1.22
C TYR A 292 -11.99 -10.80 2.07
N HIS A 293 -12.59 -10.97 3.25
CA HIS A 293 -12.28 -12.04 4.20
C HIS A 293 -12.71 -13.43 3.71
N ARG A 294 -13.56 -13.51 2.67
CA ARG A 294 -13.92 -14.78 2.01
C ARG A 294 -12.75 -15.41 1.26
N VAL A 295 -11.77 -14.61 0.86
CA VAL A 295 -10.52 -15.10 0.26
C VAL A 295 -9.53 -15.32 1.41
N PRO A 296 -9.26 -16.56 1.84
CA PRO A 296 -8.58 -16.83 3.11
C PRO A 296 -7.15 -16.31 3.11
N ASN A 297 -6.41 -16.55 2.03
CA ASN A 297 -5.02 -16.16 1.91
C ASN A 297 -4.90 -14.72 1.39
N PRO A 298 -4.21 -13.82 2.10
CA PRO A 298 -4.03 -12.43 1.65
C PRO A 298 -3.33 -12.30 0.30
N GLU A 299 -2.41 -13.20 -0.05
CA GLU A 299 -1.74 -13.22 -1.35
C GLU A 299 -2.67 -13.57 -2.52
N ASP A 300 -3.88 -14.08 -2.25
CA ASP A 300 -4.87 -14.39 -3.27
C ASP A 300 -5.86 -13.22 -3.50
N ARG A 301 -5.69 -12.10 -2.78
CA ARG A 301 -6.57 -10.93 -2.88
C ARG A 301 -6.00 -9.90 -3.84
N LEU A 302 -6.70 -9.65 -4.95
CA LEU A 302 -6.45 -8.48 -5.80
C LEU A 302 -7.53 -7.43 -5.57
N PHE A 303 -7.16 -6.30 -4.99
CA PHE A 303 -8.07 -5.19 -4.76
C PHE A 303 -8.27 -4.36 -6.04
N VAL A 304 -9.49 -3.89 -6.25
CA VAL A 304 -9.88 -3.02 -7.37
C VAL A 304 -10.58 -1.80 -6.79
N ASN A 305 -10.04 -0.60 -7.06
CA ASN A 305 -10.68 0.65 -6.63
C ASN A 305 -12.10 0.75 -7.20
N ALA A 306 -13.04 1.34 -6.44
CA ALA A 306 -14.42 1.52 -6.89
C ALA A 306 -14.54 2.27 -8.22
N GLU A 307 -13.66 3.26 -8.46
CA GLU A 307 -13.60 4.03 -9.70
C GLU A 307 -13.28 3.18 -10.94
N HIS A 308 -12.65 2.02 -10.74
CA HIS A 308 -12.29 1.10 -11.81
C HIS A 308 -13.35 0.02 -12.04
N ALA A 309 -14.27 -0.19 -11.11
CA ALA A 309 -15.29 -1.24 -11.20
C ALA A 309 -16.16 -1.15 -12.48
N PRO A 310 -16.54 0.04 -13.01
CA PRO A 310 -17.24 0.13 -14.30
C PRO A 310 -16.47 -0.50 -15.47
N LEU A 311 -15.14 -0.35 -15.52
CA LEU A 311 -14.31 -0.95 -16.56
C LEU A 311 -14.36 -2.49 -16.51
N TRP A 312 -14.51 -3.05 -15.31
CA TRP A 312 -14.65 -4.49 -15.11
C TRP A 312 -16.03 -4.98 -15.56
N ALA A 313 -17.09 -4.24 -15.23
CA ALA A 313 -18.44 -4.53 -15.71
C ALA A 313 -18.53 -4.48 -17.25
N GLU A 314 -17.94 -3.45 -17.89
CA GLU A 314 -17.86 -3.33 -19.35
C GLU A 314 -17.11 -4.51 -20.00
N LYS A 315 -16.10 -5.06 -19.30
CA LYS A 315 -15.36 -6.25 -19.74
C LYS A 315 -16.14 -7.56 -19.53
N GLY A 316 -17.31 -7.51 -18.89
CA GLY A 316 -18.20 -8.64 -18.65
C GLY A 316 -18.00 -9.33 -17.30
N TRP A 317 -17.37 -8.68 -16.32
CA TRP A 317 -17.36 -9.17 -14.94
C TRP A 317 -18.69 -8.88 -14.24
N SER A 318 -19.14 -9.81 -13.40
CA SER A 318 -20.20 -9.52 -12.43
C SER A 318 -19.65 -8.61 -11.34
N VAL A 319 -20.26 -7.44 -11.13
CA VAL A 319 -19.84 -6.46 -10.13
C VAL A 319 -21.04 -6.19 -9.20
N PRO A 320 -20.97 -6.56 -7.91
CA PRO A 320 -22.06 -6.30 -6.98
C PRO A 320 -22.17 -4.79 -6.70
N PRO A 321 -23.36 -4.28 -6.34
CA PRO A 321 -23.49 -2.89 -5.90
C PRO A 321 -22.75 -2.66 -4.57
N LEU A 322 -22.20 -1.44 -4.40
CA LEU A 322 -21.65 -0.95 -3.12
C LEU A 322 -22.74 -0.74 -2.06
#